data_AF-A0A0X8D060-F1
#
_entry.id   AF-A0A0X8D060-F1
#
_cell.length_a   1.000
_cell.length_b   1.000
_cell.length_c   1.000
_cell.angle_alpha   90.00
_cell.angle_beta   90.00
_cell.angle_gamma   90.00
#
_symmetry.space_group_name_H-M   'P 1'
#
loop_
_entity.id
_entity.type
_entity.pdbx_description
1 polymer ?
#
loop_
_entity_poly.entity_id
_entity_poly.type
_entity_poly.pdbx_seq_one_letter_code
_entity_poly.pdbx_strand_id
1 'polypeptide(L)'
;MITRGEFFMIKELYRKGMSIFDIARQFGIDRKTVRKYLWENSLPLKKKRTSRGSKPDRYKDYLHKRMIEAGANSTLSYEKQTKKESWRKSFVHS
;
A
#
# COMPACT_ATOMS: atom_id res chain seq x y z
N MET A 1 14.18 5.00 -2.49
CA MET A 1 13.58 3.70 -2.90
C MET A 1 14.32 3.28 -4.14
N ILE A 2 14.83 2.06 -4.20
CA ILE A 2 15.54 1.55 -5.37
C ILE A 2 14.56 1.26 -6.50
N THR A 3 14.96 1.61 -7.71
CA THR A 3 14.24 1.34 -8.96
C THR A 3 14.45 -0.11 -9.41
N ARG A 4 13.65 -0.55 -10.38
CA ARG A 4 13.77 -1.89 -10.95
C ARG A 4 15.11 -2.10 -11.66
N GLY A 5 15.64 -1.07 -12.33
CA GLY A 5 16.94 -1.11 -12.98
C GLY A 5 18.09 -1.31 -11.97
N GLU A 6 18.10 -0.50 -10.91
CA GLU A 6 19.12 -0.59 -9.86
C GLU A 6 19.12 -1.96 -9.16
N PHE A 7 17.95 -2.58 -8.96
CA PHE A 7 17.86 -3.94 -8.41
C PHE A 7 18.58 -4.98 -9.28
N PHE A 8 18.42 -4.91 -10.60
CA PHE A 8 19.12 -5.81 -11.51
C PHE A 8 20.63 -5.51 -11.56
N MET A 9 21.02 -4.23 -11.53
CA MET A 9 22.43 -3.83 -11.43
C MET A 9 23.10 -4.37 -10.16
N ILE A 10 22.44 -4.30 -9.01
CA ILE A 10 22.97 -4.88 -7.75
C ILE A 10 23.31 -6.36 -7.92
N LYS A 11 22.39 -7.13 -8.53
CA LYS A 11 22.62 -8.56 -8.79
C LYS A 11 23.74 -8.80 -9.79
N GLU A 12 23.80 -8.00 -10.83
CA GLU A 12 24.85 -8.11 -11.85
C GLU A 12 26.24 -7.79 -11.28
N LEU A 13 26.37 -6.72 -10.49
CA LEU A 13 27.62 -6.32 -9.84
C LEU A 13 28.09 -7.37 -8.84
N TYR A 14 27.18 -7.96 -8.08
CA TYR A 14 27.51 -9.07 -7.19
C TYR A 14 27.98 -10.31 -7.97
N ARG A 15 27.33 -10.62 -9.10
CA ARG A 15 27.75 -11.71 -10.00
C ARG A 15 29.11 -11.44 -10.65
N LYS A 16 29.50 -10.18 -10.84
CA LYS A 16 30.84 -9.75 -11.27
C LYS A 16 31.89 -9.84 -10.16
N GLY A 17 31.53 -10.29 -8.96
CA GLY A 17 32.45 -10.47 -7.82
C GLY A 17 32.62 -9.23 -6.95
N MET A 18 31.82 -8.17 -7.15
CA MET A 18 31.89 -6.98 -6.31
C MET A 18 31.34 -7.28 -4.90
N SER A 19 32.00 -6.74 -3.87
CA SER A 19 31.58 -6.97 -2.49
C SER A 19 30.25 -6.28 -2.19
N ILE A 20 29.49 -6.84 -1.23
CA ILE A 20 28.25 -6.22 -0.74
C ILE A 20 28.49 -4.80 -0.22
N PHE A 21 29.67 -4.55 0.37
CA PHE A 21 30.03 -3.24 0.92
C PHE A 21 30.24 -2.20 -0.18
N ASP A 22 30.94 -2.57 -1.25
CA ASP A 22 31.21 -1.67 -2.38
C ASP A 22 29.92 -1.33 -3.12
N ILE A 23 29.07 -2.33 -3.35
CA ILE A 23 27.72 -2.13 -3.93
C ILE A 23 26.91 -1.18 -3.03
N ALA A 24 26.91 -1.39 -1.71
CA ALA A 24 26.20 -0.52 -0.77
C ALA A 24 26.68 0.94 -0.86
N ARG A 25 28.00 1.15 -0.95
CA ARG A 25 28.62 2.48 -1.07
C ARG A 25 28.31 3.13 -2.42
N GLN A 26 28.29 2.37 -3.51
CA GLN A 26 28.01 2.87 -4.85
C GLN A 26 26.56 3.37 -5.00
N PHE A 27 25.59 2.65 -4.42
CA PHE A 27 24.17 3.03 -4.50
C PHE A 27 23.68 3.84 -3.29
N GLY A 28 24.53 4.09 -2.29
CA GLY A 28 24.16 4.83 -1.08
C GLY A 28 23.07 4.15 -0.24
N ILE A 29 23.03 2.81 -0.24
CA ILE A 29 22.02 2.03 0.51
C ILE A 29 22.67 1.16 1.58
N ASP A 30 21.87 0.74 2.57
CA ASP A 30 22.35 -0.16 3.61
C ASP A 30 22.73 -1.55 3.04
N ARG A 31 23.87 -2.08 3.48
CA ARG A 31 24.38 -3.42 3.15
C ARG A 31 23.37 -4.56 3.45
N LYS A 32 22.50 -4.39 4.44
CA LYS A 32 21.39 -5.31 4.74
C LYS A 32 20.33 -5.28 3.63
N THR A 33 20.08 -4.12 3.04
CA THR A 33 19.19 -3.98 1.88
C THR A 33 19.80 -4.63 0.64
N VAL A 34 21.10 -4.42 0.38
CA VAL A 34 21.81 -5.13 -0.70
C VAL A 34 21.69 -6.64 -0.51
N ARG A 35 22.05 -7.14 0.67
CA ARG A 35 21.97 -8.56 1.04
C ARG A 35 20.55 -9.13 0.86
N LYS A 36 19.52 -8.40 1.30
CA LYS A 36 18.11 -8.77 1.08
C LYS A 36 17.80 -8.90 -0.42
N TYR A 37 18.22 -7.94 -1.24
CA TYR A 37 17.96 -7.94 -2.68
C TYR A 37 18.71 -9.01 -3.46
N LEU A 38 19.84 -9.49 -2.94
CA LEU A 38 20.55 -10.64 -3.53
C LEU A 38 19.77 -11.95 -3.36
N TRP A 39 19.06 -12.13 -2.24
CA TRP A 39 18.27 -13.33 -1.98
C TRP A 39 16.82 -13.28 -2.49
N GLU A 40 16.26 -12.08 -2.67
CA GLU A 40 14.94 -11.91 -3.26
C GLU A 40 14.99 -12.00 -4.79
N ASN A 41 14.05 -12.74 -5.39
CA ASN A 41 13.95 -12.85 -6.86
C ASN A 41 13.35 -11.61 -7.52
N SER A 42 12.54 -10.85 -6.78
CA SER A 42 11.84 -9.65 -7.26
C SER A 42 11.98 -8.51 -6.27
N LEU A 43 11.82 -7.27 -6.75
CA LEU A 43 11.71 -6.11 -5.89
C LEU A 43 10.58 -6.33 -4.87
N PRO A 44 10.83 -6.13 -3.56
CA PRO A 44 9.76 -6.27 -2.58
C PRO A 44 8.67 -5.26 -2.89
N LEU A 45 7.48 -5.76 -3.26
CA LEU A 45 6.33 -4.90 -3.44
C LEU A 45 6.08 -4.17 -2.12
N LYS A 46 5.88 -2.85 -2.20
CA LYS A 46 5.56 -2.03 -1.04
C LYS A 46 4.21 -2.51 -0.51
N LYS A 47 4.22 -3.40 0.48
CA LYS A 47 3.00 -3.93 1.09
C LYS A 47 2.24 -2.73 1.68
N LYS A 48 1.04 -2.48 1.17
CA LYS A 48 0.15 -1.46 1.74
C LYS A 48 -0.02 -1.84 3.22
N ARG A 49 0.35 -0.94 4.12
CA ARG A 49 0.20 -1.18 5.56
C ARG A 49 -1.29 -1.44 5.78
N THR A 50 -1.65 -2.65 6.19
CA THR A 50 -3.01 -2.91 6.63
C THR A 50 -3.22 -2.04 7.86
N SER A 51 -4.25 -1.21 7.82
CA SER A 51 -4.74 -0.52 9.01
C SER A 51 -5.05 -1.60 10.04
N ARG A 52 -4.22 -1.71 11.08
CA ARG A 52 -4.59 -2.52 12.23
C ARG A 52 -5.81 -1.83 12.84
N GLY A 53 -6.89 -2.57 13.05
CA GLY A 53 -8.10 -2.05 13.69
C GLY A 53 -7.70 -1.22 14.91
N SER A 54 -7.97 0.07 14.85
CA SER A 54 -7.61 1.02 15.88
C SER A 54 -8.60 0.87 17.05
N LYS A 55 -8.18 1.17 18.29
CA LYS A 55 -9.10 1.13 19.46
C LYS A 55 -10.42 1.91 19.20
N PRO A 56 -10.41 3.06 18.50
CA PRO A 56 -11.63 3.77 18.10
C PRO A 56 -12.57 2.99 17.17
N ASP A 57 -12.07 2.02 16.38
CA ASP A 57 -12.90 1.28 15.43
C ASP A 57 -14.03 0.51 16.11
N ARG A 58 -13.84 0.09 17.38
CA ARG A 58 -14.86 -0.61 18.18
C ARG A 58 -16.07 0.25 18.50
N TYR A 59 -15.90 1.57 18.52
CA TYR A 59 -16.93 2.51 18.96
C TYR A 59 -17.53 3.30 17.79
N LYS A 60 -17.10 3.05 16.54
CA LYS A 60 -17.60 3.76 15.35
C LYS A 60 -19.11 3.71 15.25
N ASP A 61 -19.71 2.54 15.41
CA ASP A 61 -21.16 2.37 15.29
C ASP A 61 -21.91 3.13 16.40
N TYR A 62 -21.37 3.12 17.61
CA TYR A 62 -21.95 3.84 18.75
C TYR A 62 -21.87 5.36 18.54
N LEU A 63 -20.70 5.86 18.12
CA LEU A 63 -20.50 7.27 17.85
C LEU A 63 -21.36 7.75 16.67
N HIS A 64 -21.47 6.96 15.60
CA HIS A 64 -22.33 7.27 14.45
C HIS A 64 -23.81 7.38 14.85
N LYS A 65 -24.33 6.42 15.64
CA LYS A 65 -25.72 6.48 16.12
C LYS A 65 -25.98 7.74 16.95
N ARG A 66 -25.07 8.05 17.88
CA ARG A 66 -25.19 9.23 18.75
C ARG A 66 -25.07 10.55 17.99
N MET A 67 -24.26 10.60 16.94
CA MET A 67 -24.16 11.79 16.06
C MET A 67 -25.45 12.03 15.27
N ILE A 68 -26.09 10.97 14.77
CA ILE A 68 -27.39 11.05 14.07
C ILE A 68 -28.49 11.50 15.04
N GLU A 69 -28.56 10.91 16.23
CA GLU A 69 -29.54 11.25 17.27
C GLU A 69 -29.37 12.69 17.79
N ALA A 70 -28.13 13.18 17.89
CA ALA A 70 -27.83 14.54 18.35
C ALA A 70 -28.08 15.63 17.27
N GLY A 71 -28.62 15.27 16.09
CA GLY A 71 -28.92 16.22 15.02
C GLY A 71 -27.69 16.88 14.39
N ALA A 72 -26.49 16.37 14.67
CA ALA A 72 -25.25 16.87 14.09
C ALA A 72 -25.06 16.25 12.70
N ASN A 73 -25.65 16.87 11.68
CA ASN A 73 -25.43 16.54 10.27
C ASN A 73 -24.02 16.97 9.81
N SER A 74 -22.96 16.41 10.39
CA SER A 74 -21.60 16.67 9.89
C SER A 74 -21.28 15.77 8.70
N THR A 75 -21.85 16.11 7.54
CA THR A 75 -21.23 15.97 6.19
C THR A 75 -20.34 14.75 5.91
N LEU A 76 -20.75 13.52 6.25
CA LEU A 76 -20.07 12.30 5.79
C LEU A 76 -21.07 11.35 5.12
N SER A 77 -21.78 11.90 4.14
CA SER A 77 -22.46 11.17 3.08
C SER A 77 -21.43 10.82 1.99
N TYR A 78 -20.51 9.89 2.26
CA TYR A 78 -19.44 9.57 1.29
C TYR A 78 -19.39 8.16 0.73
N GLU A 79 -20.25 7.20 1.15
CA GLU A 79 -20.01 5.82 0.68
C GLU A 79 -21.26 4.93 0.57
N LYS A 80 -22.42 5.46 0.19
CA LYS A 80 -23.61 4.62 -0.07
C LYS A 80 -24.39 4.90 -1.35
N GLN A 81 -23.88 5.72 -2.29
CA GLN A 81 -24.59 5.99 -3.56
C GLN A 81 -24.02 5.31 -4.81
N THR A 82 -22.74 4.95 -4.87
CA THR A 82 -22.12 4.51 -6.15
C THR A 82 -22.34 3.03 -6.53
N LYS A 83 -23.08 2.23 -5.74
CA LYS A 83 -23.29 0.80 -6.05
C LYS A 83 -24.72 0.38 -6.39
N LYS A 84 -25.73 1.25 -6.26
CA LYS A 84 -27.14 0.89 -6.55
C LYS A 84 -27.65 1.37 -7.92
N GLU A 85 -26.95 2.25 -8.62
CA GLU A 85 -27.39 2.78 -9.93
C GLU A 85 -26.69 2.19 -11.15
N SER A 86 -25.75 1.24 -10.98
CA SER A 86 -25.08 0.60 -12.13
C SER A 86 -25.82 -0.62 -12.70
N TRP A 87 -26.89 -1.11 -12.05
CA TRP A 87 -27.64 -2.30 -12.51
C TRP A 87 -29.08 -2.00 -12.99
N ARG A 88 -29.55 -0.75 -12.93
CA ARG A 88 -30.89 -0.34 -13.41
C ARG A 88 -30.87 0.38 -14.77
N LYS A 89 -29.72 0.47 -15.44
CA LYS A 89 -29.59 1.02 -16.82
C LYS A 89 -29.18 -0.02 -17.88
N SER A 90 -29.04 -1.30 -17.51
CA SER A 90 -28.77 -2.38 -18.46
C SER A 90 -30.00 -3.18 -18.87
N PHE A 91 -31.20 -2.76 -18.45
CA PHE A 91 -32.47 -3.42 -18.78
C PHE A 91 -33.52 -2.34 -19.02
N VAL A 92 -33.57 -1.83 -20.27
CA VAL A 92 -34.68 -1.20 -21.00
C VAL A 92 -34.04 -0.44 -22.17
N HIS A 93 -34.48 -0.76 -23.39
CA HIS A 93 -33.93 -0.53 -24.75
C HIS A 93 -32.84 -1.56 -25.12
N SER A 94 -33.05 -2.52 -26.04
CA SER A 94 -34.02 -2.64 -27.15
C SER A 94 -34.40 -4.10 -27.38
#